data_AF-A0AAU5TNC3-F1
#
_entry.id   AF-A0AAU5TNC3-F1
#
_cell.length_a   1.000
_cell.length_b   1.000
_cell.length_c   1.000
_cell.angle_alpha   90.00
_cell.angle_beta   90.00
_cell.angle_gamma   90.00
#
_symmetry.space_group_name_H-M   'P 1'
#
loop_
_entity.id
_entity.type
_entity.pdbx_description
1 polymer ?
#
loop_
_entity_poly.entity_id
_entity_poly.type
_entity_poly.pdbx_seq_one_letter_code
_entity_poly.pdbx_strand_id
1 'polypeptide(L)'
;MEHSRQHMYELIDHLVGAGNAVRYHPSSAVDPFWHQQGGPECFLERPIDFGAARTAPGQPEDLVFDEGEDRILCLRCWTVITGSDHRFPPFPGHPA
;
A
#
# COMPACT_ATOMS: atom_id res chain seq x y z
N MET A 1 8.50 13.98 8.94
CA MET A 1 8.44 12.57 8.56
C MET A 1 7.25 11.86 9.18
N GLU A 2 6.95 12.07 10.47
CA GLU A 2 5.81 11.45 11.16
C GLU A 2 4.43 11.80 10.57
N HIS A 3 4.22 13.07 10.20
CA HIS A 3 2.97 13.52 9.56
C HIS A 3 2.68 12.82 8.22
N SER A 4 3.70 12.62 7.38
CA SER A 4 3.56 11.96 6.08
C SER A 4 3.20 10.48 6.22
N ARG A 5 3.62 9.83 7.31
CA ARG A 5 3.26 8.44 7.60
C ARG A 5 1.82 8.32 8.09
N GLN A 6 1.34 9.27 8.89
CA GLN A 6 -0.06 9.33 9.32
C GLN A 6 -1.02 9.33 8.13
N HIS A 7 -0.74 10.12 7.10
CA HIS A 7 -1.57 10.18 5.89
C HIS A 7 -1.61 8.86 5.10
N MET A 8 -0.57 8.02 5.20
CA MET A 8 -0.59 6.69 4.61
C MET A 8 -1.52 5.73 5.38
N TYR A 9 -1.59 5.85 6.71
CA TYR A 9 -2.58 5.10 7.50
C TYR A 9 -4.01 5.57 7.20
N GLU A 10 -4.23 6.88 7.06
CA GLU A 10 -5.54 7.43 6.67
C GLU A 10 -5.97 6.94 5.28
N LEU A 11 -5.03 6.87 4.34
CA LEU A 11 -5.28 6.31 3.01
C LEU A 11 -5.68 4.82 3.09
N ILE A 12 -5.03 4.02 3.93
CA ILE A 12 -5.41 2.63 4.15
C ILE A 12 -6.82 2.54 4.74
N ASP A 13 -7.12 3.33 5.77
CA ASP A 13 -8.44 3.34 6.41
C ASP A 13 -9.54 3.68 5.39
N HIS A 14 -9.29 4.66 4.53
CA HIS A 14 -10.20 5.02 3.43
C HIS A 14 -10.40 3.87 2.42
N LEU A 15 -9.32 3.17 2.05
CA LEU A 15 -9.40 2.01 1.16
C LEU A 15 -10.12 0.82 1.79
N VAL A 16 -9.94 0.60 3.10
CA VAL A 16 -10.68 -0.40 3.87
C VAL A 16 -12.16 -0.03 3.96
N GLY A 17 -12.47 1.25 4.24
CA GLY A 17 -13.83 1.78 4.22
C GLY A 17 -14.53 1.66 2.87
N ALA A 18 -13.77 1.67 1.77
CA ALA A 18 -14.26 1.41 0.41
C ALA A 18 -14.48 -0.08 0.10
N GLY A 19 -14.25 -0.99 1.06
CA GLY A 19 -14.50 -2.43 0.91
C GLY A 19 -13.28 -3.27 0.55
N ASN A 20 -12.07 -2.74 0.75
CA ASN A 20 -10.84 -3.52 0.76
C ASN A 20 -10.52 -4.03 2.18
N ALA A 21 -9.49 -4.85 2.32
CA ALA A 21 -8.98 -5.33 3.60
C ALA A 21 -7.46 -5.36 3.58
N VAL A 22 -6.84 -5.10 4.73
CA VAL A 22 -5.40 -5.22 4.88
C VAL A 22 -5.03 -6.67 5.15
N ARG A 23 -4.05 -7.19 4.42
CA ARG A 23 -3.34 -8.40 4.80
C ARG A 23 -2.30 -8.01 5.84
N TYR A 24 -2.41 -8.57 7.05
CA TYR A 24 -1.47 -8.34 8.16
C TYR A 24 -0.37 -9.41 8.23
N HIS A 25 0.78 -9.05 8.79
CA HIS A 25 1.90 -9.97 8.89
C HIS A 25 1.55 -11.01 9.94
N PRO A 26 1.91 -12.30 9.77
CA PRO A 26 1.65 -13.32 10.78
C PRO A 26 2.22 -12.97 12.16
N SER A 27 3.30 -12.18 12.20
CA SER A 27 3.94 -11.73 13.45
C SER A 27 3.47 -10.37 13.96
N SER A 28 2.61 -9.66 13.23
CA SER A 28 2.05 -8.36 13.65
C SER A 28 0.63 -8.20 13.12
N ALA A 29 -0.34 -8.36 14.01
CA ALA A 29 -1.77 -8.22 13.70
C ALA A 29 -2.29 -6.78 13.83
N VAL A 30 -1.43 -5.83 14.19
CA VAL A 30 -1.80 -4.45 14.51
C VAL A 30 -1.19 -3.43 13.57
N ASP A 31 0.01 -3.68 13.04
CA ASP A 31 0.67 -2.75 12.12
C ASP A 31 0.48 -3.19 10.66
N PRO A 32 -0.27 -2.43 9.83
CA PRO A 32 -0.48 -2.74 8.42
C PRO A 32 0.79 -2.60 7.57
N PHE A 33 1.76 -1.79 7.99
CA PHE A 33 3.02 -1.59 7.26
C PHE A 33 4.12 -2.49 7.82
N TRP A 34 4.72 -3.31 6.97
CA TRP A 34 5.82 -4.18 7.37
C TRP A 34 7.11 -3.67 6.74
N HIS A 35 8.22 -3.70 7.48
CA HIS A 35 9.51 -3.31 6.92
C HIS A 35 9.98 -4.34 5.88
N GLN A 36 10.01 -3.93 4.62
CA GLN A 36 10.66 -4.65 3.52
C GLN A 36 12.03 -4.02 3.22
N GLN A 37 12.84 -4.67 2.38
CA GLN A 37 14.14 -4.11 1.94
C GLN A 37 14.01 -2.73 1.25
N GLY A 38 12.82 -2.36 0.76
CA GLY A 38 12.54 -1.07 0.10
C GLY A 38 11.86 -0.01 0.97
N GLY A 39 11.51 -0.32 2.23
CA GLY A 39 10.73 0.55 3.11
C GLY A 39 9.49 -0.15 3.70
N PRO A 40 8.67 0.56 4.49
CA PRO A 40 7.43 0.02 5.01
C PRO A 40 6.42 -0.23 3.89
N GLU A 41 5.88 -1.43 3.80
CA GLU A 41 4.93 -1.85 2.77
C GLU A 41 3.68 -2.47 3.39
N CYS A 42 2.51 -2.05 2.91
CA CYS A 42 1.21 -2.59 3.27
C CYS A 42 0.65 -3.39 2.09
N PHE A 43 0.09 -4.55 2.36
CA PHE A 43 -0.55 -5.40 1.35
C PHE A 43 -2.06 -5.40 1.53
N LEU A 44 -2.81 -5.23 0.45
CA LEU A 44 -4.26 -5.35 0.45
C LEU A 44 -4.69 -6.75 -0.01
N GLU A 45 -5.86 -7.20 0.45
CA GLU A 45 -6.44 -8.48 0.04
C GLU A 45 -7.07 -8.43 -1.35
N ARG A 46 -7.39 -7.23 -1.85
CA ARG A 46 -7.99 -6.99 -3.17
C ARG A 46 -7.20 -5.92 -3.93
N PRO A 47 -7.39 -5.78 -5.25
CA PRO A 47 -6.73 -4.73 -6.02
C PRO A 47 -7.07 -3.35 -5.47
N ILE A 48 -6.17 -2.40 -5.64
CA ILE A 48 -6.37 -1.03 -5.17
C ILE A 48 -7.51 -0.40 -5.97
N ASP A 49 -8.52 0.12 -5.26
CA ASP A 49 -9.48 1.02 -5.89
C ASP A 49 -8.83 2.40 -5.99
N PHE A 50 -8.19 2.66 -7.14
CA PHE A 50 -7.50 3.93 -7.37
C PHE A 50 -8.45 5.13 -7.43
N GLY A 51 -9.73 4.91 -7.74
CA GLY A 51 -10.76 5.95 -7.67
C GLY A 51 -11.01 6.36 -6.21
N ALA A 52 -11.20 5.38 -5.34
CA ALA A 52 -11.29 5.61 -3.91
C ALA A 52 -9.99 6.22 -3.36
N ALA A 53 -8.83 5.70 -3.76
CA ALA A 53 -7.54 6.22 -3.33
C ALA A 53 -7.40 7.72 -3.64
N ARG A 54 -7.69 8.15 -4.87
CA ARG A 54 -7.58 9.56 -5.30
C ARG A 54 -8.59 10.51 -4.63
N THR A 55 -9.66 9.97 -4.05
CA THR A 55 -10.66 10.77 -3.33
C THR A 55 -10.42 10.80 -1.83
N ALA A 56 -9.38 10.12 -1.33
CA ALA A 56 -9.03 10.14 0.08
C ALA A 56 -8.70 11.57 0.54
N PRO A 57 -9.22 12.02 1.69
CA PRO A 57 -8.88 13.34 2.23
C PRO A 57 -7.43 13.35 2.74
N GLY A 58 -6.75 14.50 2.62
CA GLY A 58 -5.44 14.70 3.24
C GLY A 58 -4.28 13.94 2.59
N GLN A 59 -4.39 13.57 1.30
CA GLN A 59 -3.31 12.84 0.63
C GLN A 59 -1.99 13.61 0.64
N PRO A 60 -0.85 12.91 0.82
CA PRO A 60 0.45 13.49 0.54
C PRO A 60 0.53 13.97 -0.91
N GLU A 61 1.11 15.15 -1.13
CA GLU A 61 1.41 15.67 -2.47
C GLU A 61 2.38 14.78 -3.27
N ASP A 62 3.13 13.92 -2.57
CA ASP A 62 4.18 13.05 -3.12
C ASP A 62 3.72 11.60 -3.36
N LEU A 63 2.42 11.37 -3.58
CA LEU A 63 1.89 10.06 -3.93
C LEU A 63 2.03 9.78 -5.43
N VAL A 64 2.56 8.60 -5.74
CA VAL A 64 2.59 8.02 -7.09
C VAL A 64 1.61 6.86 -7.12
N PHE A 65 0.63 6.96 -8.02
CA PHE A 65 -0.35 5.89 -8.29
C PHE A 65 0.11 5.13 -9.52
N ASP A 66 0.50 3.88 -9.35
CA ASP A 66 0.91 2.98 -10.42
C ASP A 66 -0.18 1.92 -10.63
N GLU A 67 -1.12 2.25 -11.52
CA GLU A 67 -2.25 1.37 -11.85
C GLU A 67 -1.80 0.11 -12.62
N GLY A 68 -0.66 0.17 -13.31
CA GLY A 68 -0.11 -0.98 -14.04
C GLY A 68 0.48 -2.04 -13.12
N GLU A 69 1.05 -1.59 -12.00
CA GLU A 69 1.63 -2.44 -10.97
C GLU A 69 0.71 -2.63 -9.76
N ASP A 70 -0.54 -2.14 -9.77
CA ASP A 70 -1.46 -2.21 -8.62
C ASP A 70 -0.82 -1.68 -7.31
N ARG A 71 -0.15 -0.52 -7.39
CA ARG A 71 0.68 0.02 -6.31
C ARG A 71 0.48 1.53 -6.08
N ILE A 72 0.59 1.96 -4.83
CA ILE A 72 0.72 3.37 -4.44
C ILE A 72 2.03 3.56 -3.67
N LEU A 73 2.84 4.53 -4.09
CA LEU A 73 4.12 4.86 -3.45
C LEU A 73 4.11 6.30 -2.94
N CYS A 74 4.49 6.49 -1.69
CA CYS A 74 4.78 7.81 -1.12
C CYS A 74 6.27 8.10 -1.23
N LEU A 75 6.68 8.99 -2.14
CA LEU A 75 8.10 9.30 -2.37
C LEU A 75 8.77 9.99 -1.18
N ARG A 76 7.99 10.74 -0.39
CA ARG A 76 8.49 11.48 0.77
C ARG A 76 8.66 10.62 2.02
N CYS A 77 7.81 9.61 2.18
CA CYS A 77 7.79 8.73 3.36
C CYS A 77 8.26 7.31 3.06
N TRP A 78 8.64 7.02 1.81
CA TRP A 78 9.19 5.74 1.37
C TRP A 78 8.31 4.55 1.73
N THR A 79 7.00 4.80 1.75
CA THR A 79 5.98 3.82 2.17
C THR A 79 5.19 3.38 0.95
N VAL A 80 4.86 2.10 0.89
CA VAL A 80 4.20 1.47 -0.25
C VAL A 80 2.88 0.83 0.18
N ILE A 81 1.85 0.95 -0.65
CA ILE A 81 0.62 0.15 -0.56
C ILE A 81 0.55 -0.67 -1.85
N THR A 82 0.43 -1.97 -1.69
CA THR A 82 0.47 -2.94 -2.79
C THR A 82 -0.82 -3.74 -2.78
N GLY A 83 -1.55 -3.71 -3.89
CA GLY A 83 -2.78 -4.46 -4.07
C GLY A 83 -2.54 -5.92 -4.43
N SER A 84 -3.62 -6.70 -4.47
CA SER A 84 -3.53 -8.14 -4.72
C SER A 84 -3.19 -8.51 -6.16
N ASP A 85 -3.40 -7.61 -7.13
CA ASP A 85 -3.05 -7.83 -8.54
C ASP A 85 -1.58 -7.45 -8.82
N HIS A 86 -0.85 -6.96 -7.82
CA HIS A 86 0.56 -6.60 -7.98
C HIS A 86 1.34 -7.79 -8.54
N ARG A 87 1.86 -7.57 -9.75
CA ARG A 87 2.73 -8.54 -10.40
C ARG A 87 4.09 -8.42 -9.74
N PHE A 88 4.32 -9.26 -8.73
CA PHE A 88 5.70 -9.52 -8.31
C PHE A 88 6.46 -9.95 -9.56
N PRO A 89 7.56 -9.27 -9.93
CA PRO A 89 8.42 -9.79 -10.97
C PRO A 89 8.77 -11.23 -10.57
N PRO A 90 8.79 -12.18 -11.53
CA PRO A 90 9.12 -13.56 -11.22
C PRO A 90 10.45 -13.53 -10.46
N PHE A 91 10.43 -13.96 -9.19
CA PHE A 91 11.66 -14.19 -8.47
C PHE A 91 12.50 -15.13 -9.34
N PRO A 92 13.74 -14.79 -9.71
CA PRO A 92 14.59 -15.70 -10.45
C PRO A 92 14.84 -16.93 -9.56
N GLY A 93 14.05 -17.99 -9.73
CA GLY A 93 14.19 -19.23 -8.97
C GLY A 93 12.94 -20.04 -8.62
N HIS A 94 11.70 -19.60 -8.90
CA HIS A 94 10.51 -20.45 -8.69
C HIS A 94 9.73 -20.66 -10.00
N PRO A 95 9.68 -21.89 -10.56
CA PRO A 95 8.80 -22.20 -11.68
C PRO A 95 7.33 -22.21 -11.23
N ALA A 96 6.47 -21.79 -12.17
CA ALA A 96 5.00 -21.82 -12.05
C ALA A 96 4.44 -23.23 -11.92
#